data_AF-A0A1Y1K5U5-F1
#
_entry.id   AF-A0A1Y1K5U5-F1
#
_cell.length_a   1.000
_cell.length_b   1.000
_cell.length_c   1.000
_cell.angle_alpha   90.00
_cell.angle_beta   90.00
_cell.angle_gamma   90.00
#
_symmetry.space_group_name_H-M   'P 1'
#
loop_
_entity.id
_entity.type
_entity.pdbx_description
1 polymer ?
#
loop_
_entity_poly.entity_id
_entity_poly.type
_entity_poly.pdbx_seq_one_letter_code
_entity_poly.pdbx_strand_id
1 'polypeptide(L)'
;MARRVPLDRSEEAIRVIKEDGGVILTGFTSAGQVDKVNQDIDEIMTRRKSDEAFKARYNGRIYCGLLYGLSETAREEWALNPNLQSIVNHFLQTVNPPEVDKNSMRARSTNAIL
;
A
#
# COMPACT_ATOMS: atom_id res chain seq x y z
N MET A 1 12.21 -17.77 -4.79
CA MET A 1 11.66 -16.72 -5.69
C MET A 1 10.24 -16.45 -5.24
N ALA A 2 9.82 -15.19 -5.11
CA ALA A 2 8.47 -14.89 -4.61
C ALA A 2 7.39 -15.45 -5.55
N ARG A 3 6.41 -16.16 -4.99
CA ARG A 3 5.26 -16.70 -5.71
C ARG A 3 4.41 -15.54 -6.25
N ARG A 4 3.81 -15.76 -7.42
CA ARG A 4 2.93 -14.80 -8.10
C ARG A 4 1.50 -15.30 -8.02
N VAL A 5 0.59 -14.44 -7.58
CA VAL A 5 -0.83 -14.76 -7.43
C VAL A 5 -1.66 -13.62 -8.03
N PRO A 6 -2.68 -13.90 -8.85
CA PRO A 6 -3.64 -12.90 -9.29
C PRO A 6 -4.29 -12.17 -8.11
N LEU A 7 -4.45 -10.85 -8.21
CA LEU A 7 -5.03 -10.04 -7.13
C LEU A 7 -6.43 -10.52 -6.72
N ASP A 8 -7.23 -11.02 -7.66
CA ASP A 8 -8.58 -11.54 -7.41
C ASP A 8 -8.62 -12.89 -6.66
N ARG A 9 -7.46 -13.46 -6.33
CA ARG A 9 -7.34 -14.70 -5.52
C ARG A 9 -6.80 -14.42 -4.12
N SER A 10 -7.52 -13.60 -3.36
CA SER A 10 -7.12 -13.14 -2.02
C SER A 10 -6.77 -14.29 -1.05
N GLU A 11 -7.55 -15.37 -1.01
CA GLU A 11 -7.28 -16.53 -0.14
C GLU A 11 -5.95 -17.24 -0.47
N GLU A 12 -5.66 -17.39 -1.77
CA GLU A 12 -4.40 -17.96 -2.23
C GLU A 12 -3.24 -17.05 -1.86
N ALA A 13 -3.39 -15.74 -2.04
CA ALA A 13 -2.38 -14.75 -1.65
C ALA A 13 -2.12 -14.77 -0.14
N ILE A 14 -3.16 -14.84 0.69
CA ILE A 14 -3.04 -14.95 2.16
C ILE A 14 -2.26 -16.21 2.54
N ARG A 15 -2.59 -17.36 1.94
CA ARG A 15 -1.86 -18.61 2.19
C ARG A 15 -0.39 -18.48 1.84
N VAL A 16 -0.08 -17.94 0.66
CA VAL A 16 1.30 -17.71 0.21
C VAL A 16 2.05 -16.79 1.18
N ILE A 17 1.44 -15.69 1.63
CA ILE A 17 2.06 -14.76 2.59
C ILE A 17 2.36 -15.46 3.91
N LYS A 18 1.45 -16.30 4.43
CA LYS A 18 1.68 -17.05 5.68
C LYS A 18 2.83 -18.06 5.57
N GLU A 19 2.97 -18.69 4.41
CA GLU A 19 4.00 -19.71 4.16
C GLU A 19 5.38 -19.09 3.84
N ASP A 20 5.40 -18.05 3.01
CA ASP A 20 6.65 -17.52 2.43
C ASP A 20 7.06 -16.14 2.99
N GLY A 21 6.19 -15.49 3.76
CA GLY A 21 6.38 -14.12 4.21
C GLY A 21 6.16 -13.04 3.13
N GLY A 22 5.79 -13.42 1.90
CA GLY A 22 5.53 -12.45 0.83
C GLY A 22 4.98 -13.05 -0.47
N VAL A 23 4.32 -12.23 -1.27
CA VAL A 23 3.71 -12.59 -2.56
C VAL A 23 3.83 -11.43 -3.55
N ILE A 24 3.94 -11.73 -4.84
CA ILE A 24 3.77 -10.75 -5.91
C ILE A 24 2.33 -10.84 -6.43
N LEU A 25 1.53 -9.80 -6.18
CA LEU A 25 0.16 -9.71 -6.69
C LEU A 25 0.17 -9.25 -8.14
N THR A 26 -0.31 -10.08 -9.05
CA THR A 26 -0.40 -9.75 -10.48
C THR A 26 -1.74 -9.13 -10.83
N GLY A 27 -1.77 -8.25 -11.83
CA GLY A 27 -3.00 -7.55 -12.24
C GLY A 27 -3.45 -6.47 -11.25
N PHE A 28 -2.55 -6.00 -10.37
CA PHE A 28 -2.87 -5.00 -9.35
C PHE A 28 -3.30 -3.65 -9.92
N THR A 29 -2.62 -3.18 -10.97
CA THR A 29 -2.87 -1.87 -11.56
C THR A 29 -2.56 -1.90 -13.05
N SER A 30 -3.12 -0.95 -13.81
CA SER A 30 -2.81 -0.76 -15.21
C SER A 30 -1.59 0.16 -15.41
N ALA A 31 -0.93 0.08 -16.56
CA ALA A 31 0.15 1.00 -16.91
C ALA A 31 -0.32 2.47 -16.88
N GLY A 32 -1.54 2.75 -17.35
CA GLY A 32 -2.09 4.12 -17.33
C GLY A 32 -2.31 4.68 -15.93
N GLN A 33 -2.70 3.84 -14.97
CA GLN A 33 -2.78 4.26 -13.56
C GLN A 33 -1.39 4.56 -12.98
N VAL A 34 -0.38 3.75 -13.32
CA VAL A 34 1.02 4.01 -12.91
C VAL A 34 1.51 5.33 -13.50
N ASP A 35 1.26 5.59 -14.77
CA ASP A 35 1.65 6.83 -15.43
C ASP A 35 0.98 8.05 -14.77
N LYS A 36 -0.29 7.91 -14.41
CA LYS A 36 -1.03 8.97 -13.72
C LYS A 36 -0.44 9.27 -12.34
N VAL A 37 -0.17 8.23 -11.54
CA VAL A 37 0.47 8.41 -10.22
C VAL A 37 1.87 9.02 -10.35
N ASN A 38 2.65 8.60 -11.35
CA ASN A 38 3.96 9.19 -11.62
C ASN A 38 3.85 10.68 -11.98
N GLN A 39 2.87 11.05 -12.80
CA GLN A 39 2.60 12.44 -13.15
C GLN A 39 2.21 13.27 -11.92
N ASP A 40 1.31 12.75 -11.08
CA ASP A 40 0.81 13.46 -9.90
C ASP A 40 1.93 13.80 -8.88
N ILE A 41 3.00 12.99 -8.83
CA ILE A 41 4.12 13.20 -7.90
C ILE A 41 5.34 13.85 -8.55
N ASP A 42 5.34 14.09 -9.87
CA ASP A 42 6.55 14.42 -10.63
C ASP A 42 7.22 15.71 -10.13
N GLU A 43 6.44 16.76 -9.87
CA GLU A 43 6.97 18.03 -9.36
C GLU A 43 7.68 17.85 -8.01
N ILE A 44 7.06 17.10 -7.09
CA ILE A 44 7.63 16.83 -5.76
C ILE A 44 8.89 16.00 -5.87
N MET A 45 8.89 14.99 -6.73
CA MET A 45 10.04 14.13 -6.95
C MET A 45 11.18 14.88 -7.62
N THR A 46 10.89 15.75 -8.58
CA THR A 46 11.87 16.63 -9.24
C THR A 46 12.52 17.57 -8.24
N ARG A 47 11.73 18.21 -7.38
CA ARG A 47 12.27 19.05 -6.29
C ARG A 47 13.15 18.27 -5.31
N ARG A 48 12.74 17.05 -4.92
CA ARG A 48 13.56 16.20 -4.02
C ARG A 48 14.84 15.70 -4.69
N LYS A 49 14.82 15.50 -6.01
CA LYS A 49 16.01 15.14 -6.81
C LYS A 49 17.01 16.28 -6.93
N SER A 50 16.61 17.54 -6.77
CA SER A 50 17.53 18.69 -6.77
C SER A 50 17.93 19.15 -5.37
N ASP A 51 17.31 18.63 -4.31
CA ASP A 51 17.61 18.98 -2.92
C ASP A 51 18.76 18.13 -2.35
N GLU A 52 19.97 18.71 -2.34
CA GLU A 52 21.18 18.06 -1.80
C GLU A 52 21.11 17.80 -0.29
N ALA A 53 20.41 18.66 0.47
CA ALA A 53 20.23 18.44 1.91
C ALA A 53 19.34 17.22 2.17
N PHE A 54 18.28 17.06 1.36
CA PHE A 54 17.43 15.88 1.41
C PHE A 54 18.21 14.62 1.04
N LYS A 55 18.98 14.64 -0.06
CA LYS A 55 19.82 13.50 -0.45
C LYS A 55 20.80 13.10 0.64
N ALA A 56 21.50 14.07 1.24
CA ALA A 56 22.44 13.81 2.33
C ALA A 56 21.74 13.17 3.53
N ARG A 57 20.56 13.67 3.91
CA ARG A 57 19.76 13.13 5.02
C ARG A 57 19.36 11.67 4.82
N TYR A 58 19.13 11.24 3.58
CA TYR A 58 18.64 9.91 3.25
C TYR A 58 19.66 9.04 2.50
N ASN A 59 20.96 9.33 2.65
CA ASN A 59 22.05 8.56 2.02
C ASN A 59 21.84 8.34 0.51
N GLY A 60 21.44 9.41 -0.20
CA GLY A 60 21.17 9.41 -1.63
C GLY A 60 19.82 8.81 -2.03
N ARG A 61 19.01 8.31 -1.09
CA ARG A 61 17.66 7.78 -1.40
C ARG A 61 16.65 8.91 -1.52
N ILE A 62 15.73 8.75 -2.47
CA ILE A 62 14.61 9.67 -2.67
C ILE A 62 13.32 8.86 -2.49
N TYR A 63 12.43 9.32 -1.64
CA TYR A 63 11.11 8.74 -1.46
C TYR A 63 10.05 9.80 -1.72
N CYS A 64 8.83 9.39 -2.07
CA CYS A 64 7.63 10.23 -2.04
C CYS A 64 6.84 9.88 -0.78
N GLY A 65 6.69 10.84 0.14
CA GLY A 65 5.88 10.66 1.34
C GLY A 65 4.46 11.15 1.09
N LEU A 66 3.48 10.62 1.82
CA LEU A 66 2.06 11.03 1.74
C LEU A 66 1.44 10.81 0.35
N LEU A 67 1.82 9.74 -0.36
CA LEU A 67 1.36 9.45 -1.73
C LEU A 67 -0.16 9.55 -1.91
N TYR A 68 -0.94 9.02 -0.97
CA TYR A 68 -2.41 9.04 -1.05
C TYR A 68 -3.02 10.45 -0.88
N GLY A 69 -2.27 11.39 -0.28
CA GLY A 69 -2.66 12.81 -0.26
C GLY A 69 -2.27 13.55 -1.55
N LEU A 70 -1.43 12.95 -2.39
CA LEU A 70 -0.87 13.57 -3.59
C LEU A 70 -1.48 13.02 -4.89
N SER A 71 -1.92 11.75 -4.89
CA SER A 71 -2.56 11.14 -6.05
C SER A 71 -3.89 10.52 -5.67
N GLU A 72 -4.95 10.99 -6.35
CA GLU A 72 -6.29 10.41 -6.25
C GLU A 72 -6.30 8.98 -6.76
N THR A 73 -5.60 8.67 -7.86
CA THR A 73 -5.49 7.30 -8.37
C THR A 73 -4.87 6.37 -7.32
N ALA A 74 -3.79 6.78 -6.66
CA ALA A 74 -3.20 5.95 -5.61
C ALA A 74 -4.13 5.80 -4.39
N ARG A 75 -4.95 6.79 -4.09
CA ARG A 75 -5.88 6.74 -2.95
C ARG A 75 -7.11 5.89 -3.25
N GLU A 76 -7.81 6.17 -4.34
CA GLU A 76 -9.12 5.60 -4.64
C GLU A 76 -9.01 4.26 -5.40
N GLU A 77 -8.03 4.10 -6.30
CA GLU A 77 -7.91 2.89 -7.12
C GLU A 77 -7.01 1.83 -6.47
N TRP A 78 -5.90 2.26 -5.88
CA TRP A 78 -4.91 1.36 -5.29
C TRP A 78 -5.25 1.02 -3.85
N ALA A 79 -5.37 2.03 -2.98
CA ALA A 79 -5.57 1.78 -1.56
C ALA A 79 -6.95 1.18 -1.29
N LEU A 80 -8.01 1.62 -1.96
CA LEU A 80 -9.38 1.10 -1.75
C LEU A 80 -9.73 -0.13 -2.59
N ASN A 81 -8.76 -0.75 -3.27
CA ASN A 81 -9.04 -1.97 -4.03
C ASN A 81 -9.60 -3.08 -3.12
N PRO A 82 -10.80 -3.64 -3.40
CA PRO A 82 -11.49 -4.54 -2.48
C PRO A 82 -10.73 -5.84 -2.23
N ASN A 83 -10.03 -6.35 -3.24
CA ASN A 83 -9.23 -7.57 -3.08
C ASN A 83 -7.98 -7.32 -2.24
N LEU A 84 -7.32 -6.17 -2.44
CA LEU A 84 -6.20 -5.77 -1.58
C LEU A 84 -6.66 -5.56 -0.14
N GLN A 85 -7.80 -4.88 0.05
CA GLN A 85 -8.40 -4.66 1.37
C GLN A 85 -8.75 -5.98 2.06
N SER A 86 -9.29 -6.97 1.33
CA SER A 86 -9.55 -8.31 1.86
C SER A 86 -8.27 -8.96 2.41
N ILE A 87 -7.16 -8.90 1.67
CA ILE A 87 -5.87 -9.44 2.12
C ILE A 87 -5.36 -8.69 3.36
N VAL A 88 -5.35 -7.36 3.33
CA VAL A 88 -4.87 -6.53 4.45
C VAL A 88 -5.70 -6.76 5.71
N ASN A 89 -7.03 -6.75 5.58
CA ASN A 89 -7.96 -6.91 6.70
C ASN A 89 -7.82 -8.30 7.34
N HIS A 90 -7.57 -9.36 6.57
CA HIS A 90 -7.26 -10.68 7.13
C HIS A 90 -6.08 -10.60 8.12
N PHE A 91 -4.98 -9.96 7.75
CA PHE A 91 -3.81 -9.87 8.63
C PHE A 91 -4.03 -8.92 9.81
N LEU A 92 -4.73 -7.81 9.61
CA LEU A 92 -5.08 -6.91 10.73
C LEU A 92 -5.98 -7.60 11.76
N GLN A 93 -6.99 -8.37 11.32
CA GLN A 93 -7.90 -9.08 12.20
C GLN A 93 -7.25 -10.29 12.90
N THR A 94 -6.33 -10.98 12.23
CA THR A 94 -5.69 -12.18 12.79
C THR A 94 -4.53 -11.87 13.72
N VAL A 95 -3.90 -10.71 13.59
CA VAL A 95 -2.75 -10.31 14.42
C VAL A 95 -3.16 -9.38 15.57
N ASN A 96 -4.23 -8.61 15.45
CA ASN A 96 -4.71 -7.77 16.54
C ASN A 96 -5.45 -8.62 17.59
N PRO A 97 -5.02 -8.59 18.87
CA PRO A 97 -5.86 -9.06 19.96
C PRO A 97 -7.24 -8.39 19.89
N PRO A 98 -8.35 -9.08 20.27
CA PRO A 98 -9.71 -8.51 20.28
C PRO A 98 -9.84 -7.20 21.08
N GLU A 99 -8.87 -6.93 21.94
CA GLU A 99 -8.80 -5.78 22.83
C GLU A 99 -8.24 -4.51 22.16
N VAL A 100 -7.51 -4.63 21.03
CA VAL A 100 -6.97 -3.49 20.29
C VAL A 100 -8.11 -2.64 19.71
N ASP A 101 -9.17 -3.26 19.22
CA ASP A 101 -10.35 -2.55 18.71
C ASP A 101 -11.12 -1.83 19.82
N LYS A 102 -11.17 -2.39 21.04
CA LYS A 102 -11.87 -1.78 22.20
C LYS A 102 -11.25 -0.45 22.62
N ASN A 103 -9.93 -0.31 22.44
CA ASN A 103 -9.17 0.88 22.81
C ASN A 103 -8.84 1.80 21.61
N SER A 104 -9.26 1.43 20.41
CA SER A 104 -9.05 2.23 19.21
C SER A 104 -10.14 3.29 19.07
N MET A 105 -9.77 4.49 18.63
CA MET A 105 -10.77 5.47 18.18
C MET A 105 -11.65 4.82 17.10
N ARG A 106 -12.95 5.12 17.08
CA ARG A 106 -13.92 4.46 16.17
C ARG A 106 -13.48 4.47 14.70
N ALA A 107 -12.74 5.49 14.25
CA ALA A 107 -12.19 5.62 12.90
C ALA A 107 -10.91 4.78 12.63
N ARG A 108 -10.38 4.09 13.63
CA ARG A 108 -9.15 3.27 13.59
C ARG A 108 -9.39 1.82 14.00
N SER A 109 -10.64 1.44 14.28
CA SER A 109 -10.99 0.04 14.50
C SER A 109 -10.76 -0.74 13.20
N THR A 110 -10.36 -1.99 13.33
CA THR A 110 -10.24 -2.95 12.23
C THR A 110 -11.55 -3.09 11.44
N ASN A 111 -12.70 -2.75 12.05
CA ASN A 111 -14.02 -2.72 11.42
C ASN A 111 -14.42 -1.37 10.81
N ALA A 112 -13.61 -0.32 10.95
CA ALA A 112 -13.95 1.04 10.49
C ALA A 112 -13.75 1.26 8.98
N ILE A 113 -13.15 0.28 8.29
CA ILE A 113 -12.86 0.30 6.85
C ILE A 113 -13.91 -0.53 6.07
N LEU A 114 -14.99 -0.97 6.75
CA LEU A 114 -16.16 -1.62 6.16
C LEU A 114 -17.24 -0.59 5.81
#